data_AF-A0A3M1LLV7-F1
#
_entry.id   AF-A0A3M1LLV7-F1
#
_cell.length_a   1.000
_cell.length_b   1.000
_cell.length_c   1.000
_cell.angle_alpha   90.00
_cell.angle_beta   90.00
_cell.angle_gamma   90.00
#
_symmetry.space_group_name_H-M   'P 1'
#
loop_
_entity.id
_entity.type
_entity.pdbx_description
1 polymer ?
#
loop_
_entity_poly.entity_id
_entity_poly.type
_entity_poly.pdbx_seq_one_letter_code
_entity_poly.pdbx_strand_id
1 'polypeptide(L)'
;KEAKVKSINEVAIATASFSRAWREGFNSIDVFYVRKEQLKKTNKKGAYAVSGKRNYLKNIELKLGIGIIKYEGKKYLISAPVDIFDKCIVIKPGYDDRYKAAKEIRDRLSELDKEFIDNISIDDIIKILPSGNLSII
;
A
#
# COMPACT_ATOMS: atom_id res chain seq x y z
N LYS A 1 17.90 -16.70 2.70
CA LYS A 1 17.32 -16.49 4.05
C LYS A 1 15.83 -16.28 3.86
N GLU A 2 14.98 -17.01 4.57
CA GLU A 2 13.51 -16.88 4.46
C GLU A 2 13.05 -15.63 5.24
N ALA A 3 12.07 -14.89 4.71
CA ALA A 3 11.57 -13.67 5.35
C ALA A 3 10.73 -14.01 6.58
N LYS A 4 10.69 -13.10 7.56
CA LYS A 4 9.79 -13.23 8.73
C LYS A 4 8.34 -13.19 8.28
N VAL A 5 7.45 -13.96 8.93
CA VAL A 5 6.01 -14.04 8.60
C VAL A 5 5.35 -12.66 8.59
N LYS A 6 5.69 -11.79 9.56
CA LYS A 6 5.19 -10.41 9.61
C LYS A 6 5.51 -9.63 8.32
N SER A 7 6.76 -9.70 7.86
CA SER A 7 7.20 -9.04 6.63
C SER A 7 6.52 -9.59 5.38
N ILE A 8 6.19 -10.89 5.35
CA ILE A 8 5.43 -11.49 4.24
C ILE A 8 4.02 -10.91 4.20
N ASN A 9 3.34 -10.78 5.34
CA ASN A 9 1.99 -10.23 5.39
C ASN A 9 1.96 -8.74 5.01
N GLU A 10 2.91 -7.95 5.52
CA GLU A 10 3.05 -6.53 5.18
C GLU A 10 3.23 -6.32 3.67
N VAL A 11 4.12 -7.11 3.06
CA VAL A 11 4.35 -7.08 1.61
C VAL A 11 3.12 -7.57 0.83
N ALA A 12 2.39 -8.55 1.35
CA ALA A 12 1.17 -9.05 0.72
C ALA A 12 0.07 -7.98 0.68
N ILE A 13 -0.17 -7.28 1.80
CA ILE A 13 -1.12 -6.16 1.88
C ILE A 13 -0.73 -5.07 0.89
N ALA A 14 0.54 -4.65 0.88
CA ALA A 14 1.01 -3.65 -0.08
C ALA A 14 0.85 -4.12 -1.53
N THR A 15 1.22 -5.37 -1.84
CA THR A 15 1.09 -5.95 -3.18
C THR A 15 -0.37 -5.98 -3.63
N ALA A 16 -1.29 -6.39 -2.74
CA ALA A 16 -2.72 -6.43 -3.03
C ALA A 16 -3.27 -5.03 -3.28
N SER A 17 -2.99 -4.09 -2.37
CA SER A 17 -3.53 -2.74 -2.41
C SER A 17 -2.98 -1.90 -3.57
N PHE A 18 -1.73 -2.08 -3.99
CA PHE A 18 -1.17 -1.38 -5.16
C PHE A 18 -1.38 -2.13 -6.48
N SER A 19 -2.26 -3.13 -6.51
CA SER A 19 -2.63 -3.86 -7.72
C SER A 19 -3.88 -3.29 -8.39
N ARG A 20 -4.27 -3.91 -9.52
CA ARG A 20 -5.56 -3.61 -10.18
C ARG A 20 -6.77 -3.87 -9.28
N ALA A 21 -6.63 -4.73 -8.28
CA ALA A 21 -7.72 -5.07 -7.39
C ALA A 21 -8.31 -3.85 -6.66
N TRP A 22 -7.47 -2.87 -6.32
CA TRP A 22 -7.94 -1.63 -5.70
C TRP A 22 -8.83 -0.84 -6.66
N ARG A 23 -8.36 -0.63 -7.89
CA ARG A 23 -9.11 0.08 -8.93
C ARG A 23 -10.41 -0.62 -9.29
N GLU A 24 -10.43 -1.94 -9.20
CA GLU A 24 -11.60 -2.78 -9.46
C GLU A 24 -12.56 -2.88 -8.25
N GLY A 25 -12.22 -2.24 -7.12
CA GLY A 25 -13.10 -2.15 -5.95
C GLY A 25 -13.17 -3.44 -5.12
N PHE A 26 -12.21 -4.36 -5.24
CA PHE A 26 -12.18 -5.56 -4.42
C PHE A 26 -11.81 -5.22 -2.98
N ASN A 27 -12.58 -5.73 -2.01
CA ASN A 27 -12.24 -5.56 -0.59
C ASN A 27 -11.07 -6.44 -0.15
N SER A 28 -10.87 -7.58 -0.81
CA SER A 28 -9.79 -8.51 -0.53
C SER A 28 -9.42 -9.34 -1.75
N ILE A 29 -8.17 -9.83 -1.81
CA ILE A 29 -7.71 -10.75 -2.85
C ILE A 29 -6.76 -11.81 -2.30
N ASP A 30 -6.56 -12.88 -3.07
CA ASP A 30 -5.47 -13.81 -2.82
C ASP A 30 -4.15 -13.29 -3.41
N VAL A 31 -3.08 -13.39 -2.63
CA VAL A 31 -1.71 -13.06 -3.06
C VAL A 31 -0.88 -14.34 -3.05
N PHE A 32 0.08 -14.46 -3.97
CA PHE A 32 1.05 -15.55 -3.91
C PHE A 32 2.49 -15.03 -3.96
N TYR A 33 3.39 -15.81 -3.37
CA TYR A 33 4.82 -15.57 -3.47
C TYR A 33 5.57 -16.87 -3.81
N VAL A 34 6.75 -16.70 -4.40
CA VAL A 34 7.66 -17.78 -4.79
C VAL A 34 9.09 -17.39 -4.45
N ARG A 35 9.96 -18.39 -4.32
CA ARG A 35 11.39 -18.17 -4.14
C ARG A 35 12.03 -17.74 -5.47
N LYS A 36 13.16 -17.02 -5.39
CA LYS A 36 13.85 -16.49 -6.57
C LYS A 36 14.25 -17.60 -7.56
N GLU A 37 14.63 -18.76 -7.04
CA GLU A 37 15.08 -19.93 -7.81
C GLU A 37 13.94 -20.53 -8.66
N GLN A 38 12.68 -20.20 -8.32
CA GLN A 38 11.50 -20.63 -9.07
C GLN A 38 11.20 -19.72 -10.28
N LEU A 39 11.94 -18.63 -10.45
CA LEU A 39 11.77 -17.68 -11.56
C LEU A 39 12.78 -17.95 -12.67
N LYS A 40 12.27 -18.15 -13.89
CA LYS A 40 13.09 -18.23 -15.12
C LYS A 40 12.76 -17.06 -16.04
N LYS A 41 13.78 -16.33 -16.48
CA LYS A 41 13.62 -15.21 -17.41
C LYS A 41 13.08 -15.73 -18.74
N THR A 42 12.08 -15.06 -19.30
CA THR A 42 11.54 -15.40 -20.61
C THR A 42 12.07 -14.45 -21.68
N ASN A 43 11.85 -14.80 -22.96
CA ASN A 43 12.20 -13.92 -24.09
C ASN A 43 11.34 -12.63 -24.14
N LYS A 44 10.23 -12.57 -23.40
CA LYS A 44 9.39 -11.38 -23.27
C LYS A 44 9.98 -10.46 -22.19
N LYS A 45 10.28 -9.21 -22.56
CA LYS A 45 10.79 -8.19 -21.62
C LYS A 45 9.83 -8.04 -20.43
N GLY A 46 10.37 -8.12 -19.22
CA GLY A 46 9.61 -7.97 -17.98
C GLY A 46 8.83 -9.20 -17.50
N ALA A 47 8.84 -10.32 -18.25
CA ALA A 47 8.10 -11.52 -17.87
C ALA A 47 9.03 -12.65 -17.36
N TYR A 48 8.59 -13.29 -16.28
CA TYR A 48 9.24 -14.45 -15.67
C TYR A 48 8.29 -15.64 -15.64
N ALA A 49 8.77 -16.80 -16.03
CA ALA A 49 8.06 -18.06 -15.85
C ALA A 49 8.26 -18.54 -14.41
N VAL A 50 7.18 -18.98 -13.78
CA VAL A 50 7.18 -19.54 -12.42
C VAL A 50 7.09 -21.06 -12.50
N SER A 51 8.03 -21.77 -11.88
CA SER A 51 8.01 -23.24 -11.78
C SER A 51 7.74 -23.74 -10.36
N GLY A 52 7.09 -24.90 -10.27
CA GLY A 52 6.83 -25.57 -8.99
C GLY A 52 5.66 -24.96 -8.20
N LYS A 53 5.60 -25.27 -6.90
CA LYS A 53 4.50 -24.87 -6.01
C LYS A 53 4.58 -23.39 -5.66
N ARG A 54 3.42 -22.72 -5.65
CA ARG A 54 3.25 -21.35 -5.16
C ARG A 54 2.80 -21.36 -3.70
N ASN A 55 3.25 -20.38 -2.93
CA ASN A 55 2.72 -20.13 -1.59
C ASN A 55 1.60 -19.09 -1.70
N TYR A 56 0.41 -19.42 -1.22
CA TYR A 56 -0.75 -18.56 -1.30
C TYR A 56 -1.07 -17.98 0.08
N LEU A 57 -1.37 -16.69 0.10
CA LEU A 57 -1.95 -15.96 1.22
C LEU A 57 -3.37 -15.60 0.80
N LYS A 58 -4.33 -16.11 1.55
CA LYS A 58 -5.75 -16.03 1.19
C LYS A 58 -6.39 -14.81 1.81
N ASN A 59 -7.33 -14.20 1.08
CA ASN A 59 -8.19 -13.13 1.60
C ASN A 59 -7.41 -11.96 2.24
N ILE A 60 -6.36 -11.48 1.56
CA ILE A 60 -5.63 -10.29 1.97
C ILE A 60 -6.54 -9.08 1.80
N GLU A 61 -6.90 -8.43 2.91
CA GLU A 61 -7.74 -7.23 2.91
C GLU A 61 -6.99 -6.04 2.28
N LEU A 62 -7.66 -5.34 1.38
CA LEU A 62 -7.15 -4.12 0.76
C LEU A 62 -7.42 -2.94 1.70
N LYS A 63 -6.51 -2.78 2.67
CA LYS A 63 -6.57 -1.73 3.67
C LYS A 63 -5.18 -1.17 3.92
N LEU A 64 -5.05 0.15 3.85
CA LEU A 64 -3.78 0.85 4.07
C LEU A 64 -3.98 1.98 5.07
N GLY A 65 -2.94 2.22 5.87
CA GLY A 65 -2.78 3.43 6.65
C GLY A 65 -1.98 4.47 5.87
N ILE A 66 -2.44 5.72 5.90
CA ILE A 66 -1.69 6.89 5.47
C ILE A 66 -1.25 7.65 6.72
N GLY A 67 0.06 7.77 6.92
CA GLY A 67 0.59 8.34 8.15
C GLY A 67 2.01 8.83 8.00
N ILE A 68 2.47 9.50 9.07
CA ILE A 68 3.80 10.10 9.16
C ILE A 68 4.68 9.16 9.97
N ILE A 69 5.83 8.78 9.42
CA ILE A 69 6.86 8.01 10.14
C ILE A 69 8.14 8.83 10.29
N LYS A 70 8.92 8.54 11.33
CA LYS A 70 10.28 9.05 11.48
C LYS A 70 11.26 7.96 11.13
N TYR A 71 12.14 8.22 10.17
CA TYR A 71 13.20 7.31 9.77
C TYR A 71 14.50 8.11 9.59
N GLU A 72 15.60 7.66 10.21
CA GLU A 72 16.91 8.32 10.15
C GLU A 72 16.86 9.84 10.44
N GLY A 73 16.05 10.24 11.43
CA GLY A 73 15.90 11.63 11.86
C GLY A 73 15.02 12.51 10.94
N LYS A 74 14.45 11.95 9.88
CA LYS A 74 13.56 12.66 8.95
C LYS A 74 12.13 12.12 9.02
N LYS A 75 11.16 13.01 8.80
CA LYS A 75 9.73 12.66 8.70
C LYS A 75 9.41 12.29 7.25
N TYR A 76 8.60 11.25 7.08
CA TYR A 76 8.09 10.79 5.78
C TYR A 76 6.59 10.58 5.86
N LEU A 77 5.88 11.06 4.84
CA LEU A 77 4.50 10.67 4.60
C LEU A 77 4.50 9.39 3.77
N ILE A 78 3.88 8.32 4.28
CA ILE A 78 3.85 7.03 3.60
C ILE A 78 2.46 6.40 3.62
N SER A 79 2.28 5.45 2.70
CA SER A 79 1.13 4.55 2.63
C SER A 79 1.61 3.13 2.88
N ALA A 80 1.09 2.48 3.92
CA ALA A 80 1.59 1.16 4.36
C ALA A 80 0.50 0.36 5.10
N PRO A 81 0.74 -0.92 5.43
CA PRO A 81 -0.13 -1.65 6.34
C PRO A 81 -0.41 -0.87 7.63
N VAL A 82 -1.65 -0.90 8.11
CA VAL A 82 -2.13 -0.10 9.26
C VAL A 82 -1.27 -0.35 10.51
N ASP A 83 -0.86 -1.60 10.74
CA ASP A 83 -0.10 -2.04 11.92
C ASP A 83 1.32 -1.41 12.04
N ILE A 84 1.77 -0.66 11.04
CA ILE A 84 3.06 0.03 11.05
C ILE A 84 2.95 1.39 11.78
N PHE A 85 1.76 1.95 11.90
CA PHE A 85 1.56 3.30 12.42
C PHE A 85 1.02 3.29 13.85
N ASP A 86 1.48 4.24 14.66
CA ASP A 86 0.84 4.56 15.94
C ASP A 86 -0.47 5.34 15.71
N LYS A 87 -0.46 6.25 14.72
CA LYS A 87 -1.61 7.04 14.27
C LYS A 87 -1.56 7.19 12.75
N CYS A 88 -2.65 6.85 12.09
CA CYS A 88 -2.81 7.01 10.65
C CYS A 88 -4.27 7.20 10.26
N ILE A 89 -4.49 7.66 9.05
CA ILE A 89 -5.79 7.63 8.39
C ILE A 89 -5.91 6.33 7.62
N VAL A 90 -7.00 5.60 7.82
CA VAL A 90 -7.20 4.31 7.18
C VAL A 90 -7.99 4.50 5.89
N ILE A 91 -7.54 3.85 4.82
CA ILE A 91 -8.19 3.86 3.51
C ILE A 91 -8.45 2.44 3.01
N LYS A 92 -9.50 2.30 2.19
CA LYS A 92 -9.83 1.10 1.42
C LYS A 92 -10.30 1.46 0.01
N PRO A 93 -10.45 0.49 -0.90
CA PRO A 93 -11.17 0.69 -2.15
C PRO A 93 -12.58 1.23 -1.89
N GLY A 94 -13.00 2.20 -2.70
CA GLY A 94 -14.24 2.93 -2.47
C GLY A 94 -14.62 3.80 -3.66
N TYR A 95 -15.44 4.82 -3.42
CA TYR A 95 -16.06 5.61 -4.49
C TYR A 95 -15.60 7.06 -4.50
N ASP A 96 -14.86 7.51 -3.49
CA ASP A 96 -14.45 8.90 -3.38
C ASP A 96 -13.36 9.22 -4.42
N ASP A 97 -13.51 10.40 -5.02
CA ASP A 97 -12.52 10.95 -5.94
C ASP A 97 -11.18 11.12 -5.21
N ARG A 98 -10.10 10.67 -5.86
CA ARG A 98 -8.75 10.66 -5.26
C ARG A 98 -8.29 12.04 -4.83
N TYR A 99 -8.62 13.09 -5.58
CA TYR A 99 -8.20 14.46 -5.26
C TYR A 99 -8.97 15.01 -4.06
N LYS A 100 -10.27 14.73 -3.97
CA LYS A 100 -11.09 15.06 -2.79
C LYS A 100 -10.59 14.32 -1.55
N ALA A 101 -10.35 13.01 -1.67
CA ALA A 101 -9.83 12.20 -0.58
C ALA A 101 -8.43 12.66 -0.14
N ALA A 102 -7.55 13.05 -1.07
CA ALA A 102 -6.23 13.55 -0.75
C ALA A 102 -6.27 14.88 0.04
N LYS A 103 -7.22 15.77 -0.26
CA LYS A 103 -7.46 16.99 0.53
C LYS A 103 -7.88 16.65 1.96
N GLU A 104 -8.87 15.77 2.10
CA GLU A 104 -9.35 15.35 3.41
C GLU A 104 -8.26 14.64 4.24
N ILE A 105 -7.44 13.81 3.60
CA ILE A 105 -6.27 13.18 4.23
C ILE A 105 -5.30 14.25 4.72
N ARG A 106 -5.00 15.27 3.91
CA ARG A 106 -4.12 16.38 4.31
C ARG A 106 -4.66 17.11 5.53
N ASP A 107 -5.93 17.45 5.51
CA ASP A 107 -6.56 18.23 6.58
C ASP A 107 -6.53 17.45 7.91
N ARG A 108 -6.94 16.18 7.87
CA ARG A 108 -6.89 15.29 9.05
C ARG A 108 -5.46 15.02 9.54
N LEU A 109 -4.46 14.92 8.65
CA LEU A 109 -3.05 14.76 9.06
C LEU A 109 -2.45 16.05 9.63
N SER A 110 -2.96 17.22 9.23
CA SER A 110 -2.52 18.51 9.76
C SER A 110 -2.82 18.65 11.25
N GLU A 111 -3.84 17.94 11.75
CA GLU A 111 -4.14 17.85 13.19
C GLU A 111 -3.05 17.10 13.98
N LEU A 112 -2.29 16.22 13.32
CA LEU A 112 -1.23 15.43 13.94
C LEU A 112 0.12 16.15 13.89
N ASP A 113 0.44 16.79 12.76
CA ASP A 113 1.75 17.41 12.53
C ASP A 113 1.68 18.50 11.46
N LYS A 114 1.07 19.63 11.82
CA LYS A 114 0.83 20.76 10.92
C LYS A 114 2.10 21.25 10.20
N GLU A 115 3.20 21.43 10.94
CA GLU A 115 4.45 21.94 10.38
C GLU A 115 5.00 21.05 9.26
N PHE A 116 4.90 19.72 9.42
CA PHE A 116 5.30 18.80 8.37
C PHE A 116 4.33 18.81 7.18
N ILE A 117 3.02 18.77 7.43
CA ILE A 117 1.99 18.65 6.40
C ILE A 117 1.78 19.93 5.58
N ASP A 118 2.05 21.11 6.15
CA ASP A 118 2.00 22.38 5.42
C ASP A 118 2.99 22.39 4.23
N ASN A 119 4.09 21.64 4.35
CA ASN A 119 5.10 21.48 3.29
C ASN A 119 4.79 20.36 2.29
N ILE A 120 3.68 19.64 2.44
CA ILE A 120 3.27 18.54 1.57
C ILE A 120 2.17 19.01 0.62
N SER A 121 2.38 18.85 -0.68
CA SER A 121 1.37 19.16 -1.69
C SER A 121 0.30 18.05 -1.77
N ILE A 122 -0.87 18.39 -2.32
CA ILE A 122 -1.92 17.38 -2.59
C ILE A 122 -1.42 16.31 -3.58
N ASP A 123 -0.60 16.71 -4.56
CA ASP A 123 -0.02 15.77 -5.52
C ASP A 123 0.94 14.77 -4.87
N ASP A 124 1.66 15.18 -3.82
CA ASP A 124 2.53 14.27 -3.06
C ASP A 124 1.72 13.22 -2.29
N ILE A 125 0.57 13.60 -1.75
CA ILE A 125 -0.38 12.66 -1.14
C ILE A 125 -0.91 11.70 -2.22
N ILE A 126 -1.34 12.21 -3.38
CA ILE A 126 -1.86 11.36 -4.46
C ILE A 126 -0.84 10.32 -4.94
N LYS A 127 0.46 10.66 -4.97
CA LYS A 127 1.52 9.73 -5.38
C LYS A 127 1.65 8.51 -4.48
N ILE A 128 1.30 8.61 -3.19
CA ILE A 128 1.37 7.49 -2.25
C ILE A 128 0.07 6.67 -2.17
N LEU A 129 -1.02 7.16 -2.77
CA LEU A 129 -2.30 6.45 -2.79
C LEU A 129 -2.31 5.36 -3.87
N PRO A 130 -2.98 4.22 -3.62
CA PRO A 130 -3.28 3.25 -4.68
C PRO A 130 -4.00 3.87 -5.88
N SER A 131 -3.90 3.18 -7.02
CA SER A 131 -4.60 3.58 -8.23
C SER A 131 -6.09 3.24 -8.14
N GLY A 132 -6.96 4.22 -8.40
CA GLY A 132 -8.41 4.07 -8.32
C GLY A 132 -9.03 4.90 -7.21
N ASN A 133 -10.36 4.87 -7.11
CA ASN A 133 -11.09 5.56 -6.06
C ASN A 133 -10.88 4.85 -4.71
N LEU A 134 -11.09 5.60 -3.63
CA LEU A 134 -10.89 5.09 -2.29
C LEU A 134 -12.01 5.59 -1.38
N SER A 135 -12.08 5.05 -0.17
CA SER A 135 -12.85 5.64 0.91
C SER A 135 -12.04 5.64 2.18
N ILE A 136 -12.18 6.72 2.94
CA ILE A 136 -11.56 6.90 4.25
C ILE A 136 -12.47 6.23 5.29
N ILE A 137 -11.87 5.49 6.23
CA ILE A 137 -12.57 4.75 7.30
C ILE A 137 -12.22 5.36 8.65
#